data_AF-A0A0Q6KLC4-F1
#
_entry.id   AF-A0A0Q6KLC4-F1
#
_cell.length_a   1.000
_cell.length_b   1.000
_cell.length_c   1.000
_cell.angle_alpha   90.00
_cell.angle_beta   90.00
_cell.angle_gamma   90.00
#
_symmetry.space_group_name_H-M   'P 1'
#
loop_
_entity.id
_entity.type
_entity.pdbx_description
1 polymer ?
#
loop_
_entity_poly.entity_id
_entity_poly.type
_entity_poly.pdbx_seq_one_letter_code
_entity_poly.pdbx_strand_id
1 'polypeptide(L)'
;MALNNGTLIHLVAKEGRQDEVAAILGEALGAVARDPKTATWYAYRITNTEFGIFDSSEYSDRSATDTHPVLTRLSEDLLDRTPSVQPFDVIAAKV
;
A
#
# COMPACT_ATOMS: atom_id res chain seq x y z
N MET A 1 -3.41 -2.63 -21.25
CA MET A 1 -3.57 -1.16 -21.30
C MET A 1 -2.30 -0.56 -20.68
N ALA A 2 -2.15 0.76 -20.59
CA ALA A 2 -0.97 1.34 -19.93
C ALA A 2 -1.26 1.56 -18.45
N LEU A 3 -0.33 1.18 -17.57
CA LEU A 3 -0.34 1.62 -16.19
C LEU A 3 -0.13 3.13 -16.21
N ASN A 4 -1.13 3.87 -15.71
CA ASN A 4 -1.08 5.33 -15.73
C ASN A 4 -0.99 5.91 -14.31
N ASN A 5 -1.50 5.19 -13.30
CA ASN A 5 -1.57 5.69 -11.92
C ASN A 5 -1.05 4.65 -10.94
N GLY A 6 -0.52 5.13 -9.83
CA GLY A 6 -0.23 4.32 -8.65
C GLY A 6 -0.28 5.09 -7.35
N THR A 7 -0.25 4.35 -6.26
CA THR A 7 -0.30 4.87 -4.89
C THR A 7 0.93 4.41 -4.14
N LEU A 8 1.65 5.36 -3.54
CA LEU A 8 2.73 5.11 -2.62
C LEU A 8 2.21 5.34 -1.20
N ILE A 9 2.31 4.31 -0.36
CA ILE A 9 1.96 4.41 1.06
C ILE A 9 3.22 4.21 1.88
N HIS A 10 3.49 5.13 2.81
CA HIS A 10 4.54 4.98 3.81
C HIS A 10 3.94 4.72 5.19
N LEU A 11 4.47 3.71 5.86
CA LEU A 11 4.01 3.24 7.17
C LEU A 11 5.19 3.20 8.13
N VAL A 12 4.98 3.69 9.34
CA VAL A 12 5.94 3.54 10.44
C VAL A 12 5.25 2.83 11.59
N ALA A 13 5.68 1.61 11.86
CA ALA A 13 5.21 0.82 12.99
C ALA A 13 5.77 1.37 14.30
N LYS A 14 4.99 1.28 15.37
CA LYS A 14 5.51 1.49 16.73
C LYS A 14 6.55 0.42 17.07
N GLU A 15 7.48 0.77 17.96
CA GLU A 15 8.42 -0.20 18.51
C GLU A 15 7.67 -1.40 19.12
N GLY A 16 8.12 -2.61 18.78
CA GLY A 16 7.48 -3.86 19.21
C GLY A 16 6.24 -4.29 18.40
N ARG A 17 5.74 -3.49 17.45
CA ARG A 17 4.60 -3.83 16.58
C ARG A 17 4.97 -4.16 15.14
N GLN A 18 6.26 -4.09 14.80
CA GLN A 18 6.76 -4.31 13.45
C GLN A 18 6.42 -5.67 12.83
N ASP A 19 6.41 -6.76 13.60
CA ASP A 19 6.04 -8.08 13.06
C ASP A 19 4.54 -8.20 12.79
N GLU A 20 3.72 -7.56 13.63
CA GLU A 20 2.26 -7.50 13.46
C GLU A 20 1.90 -6.69 12.21
N VAL A 21 2.54 -5.53 12.01
CA VAL A 21 2.37 -4.74 10.77
C VAL A 21 2.80 -5.55 9.55
N ALA A 22 3.94 -6.24 9.59
CA ALA A 22 4.39 -7.07 8.47
C ALA A 22 3.42 -8.23 8.15
N ALA A 23 2.85 -8.87 9.17
CA ALA A 23 1.86 -9.93 9.00
C ALA A 23 0.58 -9.39 8.34
N ILE A 24 0.05 -8.25 8.81
CA ILE A 24 -1.13 -7.60 8.22
C ILE A 24 -0.89 -7.26 6.74
N LEU A 25 0.29 -6.73 6.42
CA LEU A 25 0.66 -6.44 5.03
C LEU A 25 0.73 -7.72 4.19
N GLY A 26 1.29 -8.81 4.72
CA GLY A 26 1.32 -10.10 4.03
C GLY A 26 -0.08 -10.68 3.77
N GLU A 27 -0.97 -10.61 4.75
CA GLU A 27 -2.36 -11.08 4.63
C GLU A 27 -3.19 -10.22 3.67
N ALA A 28 -2.87 -8.92 3.55
CA ALA A 28 -3.56 -8.01 2.64
C ALA A 28 -3.41 -8.43 1.17
N LEU A 29 -2.35 -9.16 0.81
CA LEU A 29 -2.15 -9.68 -0.55
C LEU A 29 -3.35 -10.51 -1.03
N GLY A 30 -3.94 -11.33 -0.16
CA GLY A 30 -5.09 -12.17 -0.52
C GLY A 30 -6.33 -11.37 -0.92
N ALA A 31 -6.51 -10.18 -0.34
CA ALA A 31 -7.60 -9.27 -0.69
C ALA A 31 -7.33 -8.52 -1.99
N VAL A 32 -6.09 -8.05 -2.18
CA VAL A 32 -5.70 -7.28 -3.37
C VAL A 32 -5.59 -8.16 -4.62
N ALA A 33 -5.14 -9.42 -4.48
CA ALA A 33 -5.05 -10.36 -5.60
C ALA A 33 -6.40 -10.68 -6.28
N ARG A 34 -7.52 -10.33 -5.62
CA ARG A 34 -8.88 -10.51 -6.15
C ARG A 34 -9.46 -9.22 -6.72
N ASP A 35 -8.76 -8.09 -6.60
CA ASP A 35 -9.21 -6.80 -7.10
C ASP A 35 -8.80 -6.65 -8.58
N PRO A 36 -9.75 -6.72 -9.54
CA PRO A 36 -9.43 -6.58 -10.96
C PRO A 36 -8.93 -5.18 -11.32
N LYS A 37 -9.06 -4.19 -10.42
CA LYS A 37 -8.56 -2.83 -10.63
C LYS A 37 -7.10 -2.66 -10.28
N THR A 38 -6.51 -3.58 -9.54
CA THR A 38 -5.11 -3.51 -9.14
C THR A 38 -4.26 -4.35 -10.08
N ALA A 39 -3.39 -3.69 -10.83
CA ALA A 39 -2.56 -4.33 -11.85
C ALA A 39 -1.23 -4.84 -11.28
N THR A 40 -0.57 -4.04 -10.42
CA THR A 40 0.55 -4.52 -9.61
C THR A 40 0.38 -4.08 -8.18
N TRP A 41 0.85 -4.89 -7.25
CA TRP A 41 0.84 -4.54 -5.84
C TRP A 41 2.05 -5.13 -5.13
N TYR A 42 2.67 -4.32 -4.28
CA TYR A 42 3.81 -4.70 -3.47
C TYR A 42 3.63 -4.15 -2.07
N ALA A 43 3.86 -4.97 -1.06
CA ALA A 43 4.22 -4.51 0.27
C ALA A 43 5.71 -4.81 0.49
N TYR A 44 6.42 -3.85 1.03
CA TYR A 44 7.86 -3.96 1.25
C TYR A 44 8.24 -3.36 2.61
N ARG A 45 9.40 -3.79 3.09
CA ARG A 45 10.01 -3.32 4.33
C ARG A 45 11.24 -2.47 3.97
N ILE A 46 11.31 -1.26 4.52
CA ILE A 46 12.42 -0.31 4.33
C ILE A 46 13.42 -0.46 5.48
N THR A 47 12.92 -0.50 6.71
CA THR A 47 13.71 -0.69 7.94
C THR A 47 12.98 -1.65 8.88
N ASN A 48 13.44 -1.82 10.13
CA ASN A 48 12.72 -2.66 11.09
C ASN A 48 11.31 -2.14 11.39
N THR A 49 11.13 -0.82 11.47
CA THR A 49 9.84 -0.19 11.76
C THR A 49 9.18 0.45 10.53
N GLU A 50 9.91 0.67 9.44
CA GLU A 50 9.38 1.33 8.25
C GLU A 50 9.00 0.36 7.15
N PHE A 51 7.82 0.58 6.58
CA PHE A 51 7.25 -0.22 5.51
C PHE A 51 6.69 0.68 4.43
N GLY A 52 6.45 0.10 3.26
CA GLY A 52 5.72 0.77 2.22
C GLY A 52 4.85 -0.16 1.41
N ILE A 53 3.92 0.46 0.70
CA ILE A 53 3.07 -0.21 -0.27
C ILE A 53 3.16 0.58 -1.56
N PHE A 54 3.29 -0.15 -2.65
CA PHE A 54 3.20 0.37 -4.00
C PHE A 54 2.06 -0.37 -4.71
N ASP A 55 1.03 0.35 -5.12
CA ASP A 55 0.00 -0.17 -6.00
C ASP A 55 0.05 0.55 -7.36
N SER A 56 -0.35 -0.15 -8.41
CA SER A 56 -0.61 0.48 -9.72
C SER A 56 -1.89 -0.06 -10.32
N SER A 57 -2.55 0.76 -11.12
CA SER A 57 -3.79 0.41 -11.81
C SER A 57 -3.81 0.91 -13.25
N GLU A 58 -4.54 0.20 -14.10
CA GLU A 58 -4.84 0.63 -15.48
C GLU A 58 -6.01 1.62 -15.53
N TYR A 59 -6.67 1.87 -14.41
CA TYR A 59 -7.87 2.71 -14.30
C TYR A 59 -7.50 4.13 -13.87
N SER A 60 -8.04 5.11 -14.59
CA SER A 60 -7.86 6.55 -14.34
C SER A 60 -8.73 7.13 -13.22
N ASP A 61 -9.61 6.32 -12.63
CA ASP A 61 -10.62 6.73 -11.66
C ASP A 61 -10.41 6.10 -10.26
N ARG A 62 -9.16 5.86 -9.85
CA ARG A 62 -8.90 5.64 -8.42
C ARG A 62 -8.71 7.03 -7.80
N SER A 63 -9.80 7.64 -7.37
CA SER A 63 -9.73 8.94 -6.70
C SER A 63 -8.80 8.85 -5.48
N ALA A 64 -7.91 9.84 -5.29
CA ALA A 64 -7.00 9.91 -4.14
C ALA A 64 -7.73 10.01 -2.78
N THR A 65 -9.06 10.16 -2.80
CA THR A 65 -9.92 10.29 -1.63
C THR A 65 -10.40 8.93 -1.10
N ASP A 66 -10.25 7.85 -1.87
CA ASP A 66 -10.69 6.52 -1.45
C ASP A 66 -9.59 5.87 -0.59
N THR A 67 -9.91 5.62 0.68
CA THR A 67 -8.95 5.04 1.64
C THR A 67 -8.49 3.68 1.14
N HIS A 68 -7.18 3.51 0.94
CA HIS A 68 -6.63 2.25 0.42
C HIS A 68 -7.03 1.07 1.34
N PRO A 69 -7.51 -0.09 0.80
CA PRO A 69 -8.07 -1.20 1.59
C PRO A 69 -7.13 -1.86 2.62
N VAL A 70 -5.85 -1.52 2.56
CA VAL A 70 -4.84 -1.97 3.53
C VAL A 70 -4.80 -1.09 4.78
N LEU A 71 -5.13 0.20 4.63
CA LEU A 71 -5.12 1.16 5.74
C LEU A 71 -6.25 0.86 6.72
N THR A 72 -7.38 0.33 6.24
CA THR A 72 -8.50 -0.11 7.09
C THR A 72 -8.17 -1.35 7.92
N ARG A 73 -7.09 -2.07 7.58
CA ARG A 73 -6.58 -3.23 8.36
C ARG A 73 -5.53 -2.82 9.39
N LEU A 74 -5.00 -1.61 9.30
CA LEU A 74 -3.96 -1.10 10.20
C LEU A 74 -4.63 -0.23 11.27
N SER A 75 -4.68 -0.73 12.49
CA SER A 75 -5.11 0.06 13.64
C SER A 75 -4.11 1.18 13.94
N GLU A 76 -4.59 2.37 14.33
CA GLU A 76 -3.74 3.50 14.71
C GLU A 76 -2.77 3.15 15.85
N ASP A 77 -3.14 2.18 16.70
CA ASP A 77 -2.28 1.71 17.79
C ASP A 77 -1.01 0.98 17.33
N LEU A 78 -0.98 0.49 16.09
CA LEU A 78 0.18 -0.20 15.51
C LEU A 78 1.20 0.77 14.92
N LEU A 79 0.77 2.00 14.63
CA LEU A 79 1.54 2.96 13.85
C LEU A 79 2.04 4.09 14.73
N ASP A 80 3.31 4.45 14.57
CA ASP A 80 3.92 5.56 15.31
C ASP A 80 3.41 6.92 14.84
N ARG A 81 2.94 6.98 13.59
CA ARG A 81 2.33 8.16 12.97
C ARG A 81 1.32 7.77 11.92
N THR A 82 0.46 8.71 11.54
CA THR A 82 -0.49 8.54 10.44
C THR A 82 0.25 8.13 9.15
N PRO A 83 -0.24 7.12 8.41
CA PRO A 83 0.27 6.75 7.11
C PRO A 83 0.34 7.94 6.15
N SER A 84 1.44 8.06 5.41
CA SER A 84 1.50 8.97 4.27
C SER A 84 0.97 8.24 3.04
N VAL A 85 0.07 8.87 2.29
CA VAL A 85 -0.49 8.34 1.05
C VAL A 85 -0.24 9.36 -0.05
N GLN A 86 0.47 8.95 -1.10
CA GLN A 86 0.83 9.80 -2.22
C GLN A 86 0.46 9.15 -3.54
N PRO A 87 -0.46 9.73 -4.33
CA PRO A 87 -0.68 9.31 -5.70
C PRO A 87 0.50 9.72 -6.60
N PHE A 88 0.77 8.94 -7.63
CA PHE A 88 1.77 9.26 -8.66
C PHE A 88 1.36 8.73 -10.03
N ASP A 89 1.91 9.34 -11.08
CA ASP A 89 1.75 8.87 -12.46
C ASP A 89 2.83 7.85 -12.80
N VAL A 90 2.44 6.73 -13.41
CA VAL A 90 3.38 5.74 -13.93
C VAL A 90 3.87 6.19 -15.30
N ILE A 91 5.14 6.60 -15.38
CA ILE A 91 5.76 7.04 -16.64
C ILE A 91 6.22 5.85 -17.50
N ALA A 92 6.69 4.78 -16.86
CA ALA A 92 7.09 3.54 -17.50
C ALA A 92 7.10 2.40 -16.48
N ALA A 93 6.73 1.20 -16.89
CA ALA A 93 6.75 0.01 -16.04
C ALA A 93 7.17 -1.23 -16.84
N LYS A 94 7.91 -2.12 -16.17
CA LYS A 94 8.14 -3.50 -16.62
C LYS A 94 7.57 -4.40 -15.53
N VAL A 95 6.58 -5.20 -15.91
CA VAL A 95 5.81 -6.07 -15.01
C VAL A 95 5.98 -7.52 -15.41
#